data_AF-A0A1H2QIA1-F1
#
_entry.id   AF-A0A1H2QIA1-F1
#
_cell.length_a   1.000
_cell.length_b   1.000
_cell.length_c   1.000
_cell.angle_alpha   90.00
_cell.angle_beta   90.00
_cell.angle_gamma   90.00
#
_symmetry.space_group_name_H-M   'P 1'
#
loop_
_entity.id
_entity.type
_entity.pdbx_description
1 polymer ?
#
loop_
_entity_poly.entity_id
_entity_poly.type
_entity_poly.pdbx_seq_one_letter_code
_entity_poly.pdbx_strand_id
1 'polypeptide(L)' 'MNSTVFGYAIYGREIVIGTPVSLSKYREGHWVATHNNKERLFQSIYPFATAGLAVHFLSEAQHLFPSWKSYCTQGSRAQS' A
#
# COMPACT_ATOMS: atom_id res chain seq x y z
N MET A 1 2.99 22.88 -2.49
CA MET A 1 2.47 21.56 -2.94
C MET A 1 2.29 20.70 -1.71
N ASN A 2 1.05 20.43 -1.28
CA ASN A 2 0.81 19.50 -0.17
C ASN A 2 1.07 18.07 -0.69
N SER A 3 2.19 17.47 -0.30
CA SER A 3 2.43 16.04 -0.55
C SER A 3 1.45 15.24 0.29
N THR A 4 0.43 14.66 -0.35
CA THR A 4 -0.51 13.77 0.32
C THR A 4 0.25 12.56 0.88
N VAL A 5 0.12 12.33 2.18
CA VAL A 5 0.75 11.21 2.88
C VAL A 5 -0.18 10.00 2.84
N PHE A 6 0.32 8.86 2.38
CA PHE A 6 -0.40 7.59 2.35
C PHE A 6 0.31 6.57 3.23
N GLY A 7 -0.44 5.70 3.88
CA GLY A 7 0.10 4.58 4.64
C GLY A 7 -0.59 3.28 4.28
N TYR A 8 -0.26 2.24 5.05
CA TYR A 8 -1.01 0.99 5.00
C TYR A 8 -1.14 0.34 6.38
N ALA A 9 -2.20 -0.46 6.51
CA ALA A 9 -2.43 -1.35 7.63
C ALA A 9 -2.57 -2.78 7.10
N ILE A 10 -2.02 -3.75 7.84
CA ILE A 10 -2.24 -5.18 7.57
C ILE A 10 -3.39 -5.64 8.44
N TYR A 11 -4.49 -6.06 7.81
CA TYR A 11 -5.72 -6.51 8.46
C TYR A 11 -6.04 -7.92 7.98
N GLY A 12 -5.72 -8.92 8.80
CA GLY A 12 -5.86 -10.33 8.42
C GLY A 12 -5.00 -10.69 7.20
N ARG A 13 -5.65 -11.03 6.08
CA ARG A 13 -4.99 -11.37 4.80
C ARG A 13 -4.98 -10.21 3.79
N GLU A 14 -5.31 -9.00 4.25
CA GLU A 14 -5.43 -7.82 3.39
C GLU A 14 -4.48 -6.71 3.84
N ILE A 15 -3.95 -6.00 2.86
CA ILE A 15 -3.16 -4.78 3.02
C ILE A 15 -4.06 -3.63 2.58
N VAL A 16 -4.48 -2.79 3.52
CA VAL A 16 -5.36 -1.65 3.25
C VAL A 16 -4.51 -0.39 3.12
N ILE A 17 -4.59 0.29 1.99
CA ILE A 17 -3.84 1.51 1.68
C ILE A 17 -4.78 2.71 1.73
N GLY A 18 -4.39 3.75 2.46
CA GLY A 18 -5.20 4.96 2.64
C GLY A 18 -4.44 6.10 3.29
N THR A 19 -5.15 7.16 3.66
CA THR A 19 -4.58 8.24 4.48
C THR A 19 -4.46 7.82 5.95
N PRO A 20 -3.59 8.48 6.74
CA PRO A 20 -3.49 8.20 8.18
C PRO A 20 -4.85 8.28 8.90
N VAL A 21 -5.68 9.25 8.51
CA VAL A 21 -7.02 9.46 9.08
C VAL A 21 -7.94 8.27 8.77
N SER A 22 -8.00 7.82 7.51
CA SER A 22 -8.85 6.68 7.15
C SER A 22 -8.36 5.37 7.77
N LEU A 23 -7.05 5.16 7.82
CA LEU A 23 -6.44 3.97 8.40
C LEU A 23 -6.65 3.86 9.92
N SER A 24 -6.90 4.98 10.62
CA SER A 24 -7.23 4.97 12.06
C SER A 24 -8.50 4.18 12.41
N LYS A 25 -9.34 3.85 11.41
CA LYS A 25 -10.52 3.00 11.54
C LYS A 25 -10.17 1.51 11.57
N TYR A 26 -9.00 1.12 11.09
CA TYR A 26 -8.52 -0.26 11.03
C TYR A 26 -7.67 -0.59 12.26
N ARG A 27 -8.24 -0.39 13.46
CA ARG A 27 -7.52 -0.48 14.75
C ARG A 27 -7.03 -1.88 15.11
N GLU A 28 -7.66 -2.93 14.58
CA GLU A 28 -7.22 -4.32 14.79
C GLU A 28 -6.08 -4.72 13.83
N GLY A 29 -5.79 -3.90 12.82
CA GLY A 29 -4.67 -4.12 11.92
C GLY A 29 -3.35 -3.64 12.54
N HIS A 30 -2.25 -4.30 12.17
CA HIS A 30 -0.93 -3.75 12.43
C HIS A 30 -0.74 -2.53 11.54
N TRP A 31 -0.77 -1.33 12.12
CA TRP A 31 -0.40 -0.12 11.41
C TRP A 31 1.11 -0.13 11.18
N VAL A 32 1.53 -0.15 9.92
CA VAL A 32 2.94 -0.42 9.60
C VAL A 32 3.70 0.86 9.32
N ALA A 33 3.21 1.73 8.43
CA ALA A 33 3.92 2.94 8.05
C ALA A 33 3.06 3.96 7.30
N THR A 34 3.54 5.21 7.29
CA THR A 34 3.09 6.28 6.39
C THR A 34 4.26 6.83 5.59
N HIS A 35 4.02 7.09 4.30
CA HIS A 35 5.00 7.55 3.34
C HIS A 35 4.44 8.73 2.54
N ASN A 36 5.29 9.73 2.33
CA ASN A 36 5.03 10.86 1.42
C ASN A 36 5.53 10.58 -0.01
N ASN A 37 6.17 9.42 -0.24
CA ASN A 37 6.66 8.96 -1.53
C ASN A 37 6.00 7.61 -1.86
N LYS A 38 5.30 7.57 -3.01
CA LYS A 38 4.60 6.38 -3.51
C LYS A 38 5.51 5.18 -3.74
N GLU A 39 6.76 5.39 -4.15
CA GLU A 39 7.71 4.30 -4.43
C GLU A 39 8.12 3.60 -3.12
N ARG A 40 8.36 4.38 -2.06
CA ARG A 40 8.65 3.82 -0.73
C ARG A 40 7.45 3.07 -0.15
N LEU A 41 6.24 3.58 -0.39
CA LEU A 41 5.01 2.88 -0.04
C LEU A 41 4.93 1.54 -0.77
N PHE A 42 5.16 1.52 -2.09
CA PHE A 42 5.09 0.28 -2.88
C PHE A 42 6.18 -0.71 -2.48
N GLN A 43 7.40 -0.24 -2.26
CA GLN A 43 8.52 -1.07 -1.79
C GLN A 43 8.22 -1.72 -0.44
N SER A 44 7.56 -1.02 0.48
CA SER A 44 7.24 -1.56 1.80
C SER A 44 6.10 -2.58 1.78
N ILE A 45 5.12 -2.43 0.88
CA ILE A 45 3.99 -3.39 0.74
C ILE A 45 4.33 -4.59 -0.16
N TYR A 46 5.30 -4.47 -1.06
CA TYR A 46 5.57 -5.47 -2.09
C TYR A 46 5.87 -6.88 -1.54
N PRO A 47 6.73 -7.05 -0.52
CA PRO A 47 7.01 -8.38 0.04
C PRO A 47 5.75 -9.09 0.55
N PHE A 48 4.85 -8.33 1.18
CA PHE A 48 3.59 -8.88 1.71
C PHE A 48 2.62 -9.26 0.59
N ALA A 49 2.53 -8.43 -0.46
CA ALA A 49 1.74 -8.74 -1.64
C ALA A 49 2.25 -10.00 -2.36
N THR A 50 3.57 -10.16 -2.50
CA THR A 50 4.17 -11.37 -3.09
C THR A 50 4.01 -12.61 -2.21
N ALA A 51 3.84 -12.43 -0.90
CA ALA A 51 3.49 -13.52 0.02
C ALA A 51 1.99 -13.92 -0.03
N GLY A 52 1.20 -13.28 -0.91
CA GLY A 52 -0.20 -13.62 -1.17
C GLY A 52 -1.23 -12.78 -0.41
N LEU A 53 -0.82 -11.70 0.27
CA LEU A 53 -1.79 -10.77 0.86
C LEU A 53 -2.44 -9.92 -0.23
N ALA A 54 -3.76 -9.74 -0.14
CA ALA A 54 -4.51 -8.92 -1.08
C ALA A 54 -4.31 -7.43 -0.79
N VAL A 55 -4.06 -6.62 -1.82
CA VAL A 55 -3.89 -5.17 -1.65
C VAL A 55 -5.19 -4.44 -2.01
N HIS A 56 -5.74 -3.72 -1.04
CA HIS A 56 -6.97 -2.94 -1.17
C HIS A 56 -6.67 -1.44 -1.01
N PHE A 57 -7.12 -0.63 -1.98
CA PHE A 57 -6.96 0.82 -1.94
C PHE A 57 -8.27 1.48 -1.51
N LEU A 58 -8.23 2.30 -0.47
CA LEU A 58 -9.37 3.14 -0.10
C LEU A 58 -9.63 4.22 -1.15
N SER A 59 -10.83 4.81 -1.15
CA SER A 59 -11.30 5.73 -2.20
C SER A 59 -10.33 6.87 -2.48
N GLU A 60 -9.68 7.42 -1.45
CA GLU A 60 -8.70 8.49 -1.60
C GLU A 60 -7.35 8.03 -2.18
N ALA A 61 -7.03 6.74 -2.04
CA ALA A 61 -5.80 6.12 -2.55
C ALA A 61 -6.00 5.36 -3.88
N GLN A 62 -7.24 5.26 -4.39
CA GLN A 62 -7.57 4.52 -5.62
C GLN A 62 -6.74 4.94 -6.84
N HIS A 63 -6.39 6.23 -6.94
CA HIS A 63 -5.55 6.74 -8.02
C HIS A 63 -4.12 6.15 -8.03
N LEU A 64 -3.66 5.53 -6.94
CA LEU A 64 -2.37 4.84 -6.86
C LEU A 64 -2.41 3.43 -7.47
N PHE A 65 -3.59 2.83 -7.63
CA PHE A 65 -3.75 1.45 -8.08
C PHE A 65 -3.13 1.15 -9.46
N PRO A 66 -3.27 2.01 -10.49
CA PRO A 66 -2.59 1.76 -11.78
C PRO A 66 -1.06 1.77 -11.63
N SER A 67 -0.51 2.65 -10.80
CA SER A 67 0.93 2.72 -10.53
C SER A 67 1.41 1.50 -9.77
N TRP A 68 0.62 1.01 -8.81
CA TRP A 68 0.87 -0.24 -8.11
C TRP A 68 0.92 -1.45 -9.05
N LYS A 69 -0.06 -1.60 -9.94
CA LYS A 69 -0.06 -2.68 -10.95
C LYS A 69 1.19 -2.65 -11.83
N SER A 70 1.61 -1.46 -12.25
CA SER A 70 2.84 -1.28 -13.03
C SER A 70 4.06 -1.71 -12.23
N TYR A 71 4.15 -1.28 -10.96
CA TYR A 71 5.21 -1.67 -10.04
C TYR A 71 5.30 -3.19 -9.86
N CYS A 72 4.17 -3.88 -9.65
CA CYS A 72 4.16 -5.32 -9.50
C CYS A 72 4.70 -6.04 -10.74
N THR A 73 4.31 -5.58 -11.93
CA THR A 73 4.76 -6.17 -13.21
C THR A 73 6.27 -5.99 -13.41
N GLN A 74 6.82 -4.85 -12.99
CA GLN A 74 8.25 -4.57 -13.07
C GLN A 74 9.06 -5.33 -12.02
N GLY A 75 8.57 -5.37 -10.78
CA GLY A 75 9.19 -6.13 -9.68
C GLY A 75 9.29 -7.62 -9.99
N SER A 76 8.25 -8.20 -10.60
CA SER A 76 8.25 -9.61 -11.01
C SER A 76 9.28 -9.93 -12.11
N ARG A 77 9.60 -8.95 -12.98
CA ARG A 77 10.62 -9.12 -14.02
C ARG A 77 12.06 -9.06 -13.49
N ALA A 78 12.29 -8.36 -12.38
CA ALA A 78 13.62 -8.24 -11.77
C ALA A 78 14.04 -9.49 -10.96
N GLN A 79 13.10 -10.40 -10.70
CA GLN A 79 13.33 -11.64 -9.94
C GLN A 79 13.32 -12.90 -10.82
N SER A 80 13.21 -12.76 -12.15
CA SER A 80 13.26 -13.86 -13.13
C SER A 80 14.66 -14.06 -13.69
#